data_AF-C2XW04-F1
#
_entry.id   AF-C2XW04-F1
#
_cell.length_a   1.000
_cell.length_b   1.000
_cell.length_c   1.000
_cell.angle_alpha   90.00
_cell.angle_beta   90.00
_cell.angle_gamma   90.00
#
_symmetry.space_group_name_H-M   'P 1'
#
loop_
_entity.id
_entity.type
_entity.pdbx_description
1 polymer ?
#
loop_
_entity_poly.entity_id
_entity_poly.type
_entity_poly.pdbx_seq_one_letter_code
_entity_poly.pdbx_strand_id
1 'polypeptide(L)' 'MTQSKLSYHLKILLDAGLIVKETKGTWSYYDLNDAEVNNLLSEELCCIFRKTGKGSCC' A
#
# COMPACT_ATOMS: atom_id res chain seq x y z
N MET A 1 -3.03 25.94 3.97
CA MET A 1 -1.93 25.02 4.35
C MET A 1 -1.70 24.05 3.20
N THR A 2 -0.53 24.07 2.58
CA THR A 2 -0.19 23.18 1.46
C THR A 2 0.26 21.83 2.02
N GLN A 3 -0.56 20.80 1.83
CA GLN A 3 -0.12 19.44 2.10
C GLN A 3 1.03 19.11 1.16
N SER A 4 2.07 18.44 1.65
CA SER A 4 3.08 17.89 0.75
C SER A 4 2.38 16.96 -0.25
N LYS A 5 2.80 16.99 -1.53
CA LYS A 5 2.20 16.12 -2.54
C LYS A 5 2.21 14.66 -2.10
N LEU A 6 3.27 14.22 -1.42
CA LEU A 6 3.39 12.87 -0.89
C LEU A 6 2.31 12.55 0.16
N SER A 7 2.14 13.39 1.18
CA SER A 7 1.13 13.15 2.21
C SER A 7 -0.29 13.13 1.61
N TYR A 8 -0.55 13.90 0.55
CA TYR A 8 -1.83 13.91 -0.14
C TYR A 8 -2.14 12.54 -0.77
N HIS A 9 -1.19 11.97 -1.52
CA HIS A 9 -1.36 10.65 -2.12
C HIS A 9 -1.48 9.54 -1.07
N LEU A 10 -0.70 9.62 0.03
CA LEU A 10 -0.82 8.65 1.13
C LEU A 10 -2.22 8.69 1.76
N LYS A 11 -2.82 9.87 1.90
CA LYS A 11 -4.19 9.98 2.41
C LYS A 11 -5.18 9.30 1.46
N ILE A 12 -5.10 9.54 0.16
CA ILE A 12 -5.99 8.90 -0.83
C ILE A 12 -5.85 7.37 -0.78
N LEU A 13 -4.61 6.86 -0.74
CA LEU A 13 -4.37 5.42 -0.70
C LEU A 13 -4.87 4.78 0.60
N LEU A 14 -4.74 5.49 1.72
CA LEU A 14 -5.24 5.04 3.03
C LEU A 14 -6.78 5.04 3.05
N ASP A 15 -7.40 6.10 2.54
CA ASP A 15 -8.86 6.23 2.42
C ASP A 15 -9.45 5.16 1.48
N ALA A 16 -8.69 4.75 0.46
CA ALA A 16 -9.04 3.65 -0.45
C ALA A 16 -8.77 2.24 0.13
N GLY A 17 -8.16 2.13 1.32
CA GLY A 17 -7.85 0.86 1.97
C GLY A 17 -6.69 0.07 1.36
N LEU A 18 -5.94 0.66 0.42
CA LEU A 18 -4.82 0.01 -0.27
C LEU A 18 -3.54 -0.02 0.56
N ILE A 19 -3.42 0.87 1.54
CA ILE A 19 -2.32 0.89 2.50
C ILE A 19 -2.86 0.88 3.92
N VAL A 20 -2.06 0.35 4.83
CA VAL A 20 -2.28 0.42 6.27
C VAL A 20 -1.27 1.36 6.89
N LYS A 21 -1.65 1.98 8.01
CA LYS A 21 -0.80 2.91 8.76
C LYS A 21 -0.62 2.41 10.18
N GLU A 22 0.62 2.35 10.64
CA GLU A 22 0.98 2.11 12.04
C GLU A 22 1.72 3.33 12.59
N THR A 23 1.31 3.84 13.75
CA THR A 23 1.99 4.98 14.40
C THR A 23 2.80 4.49 15.59
N LYS A 24 4.11 4.73 15.56
CA LYS A 24 5.03 4.43 16.68
C LYS A 24 5.70 5.72 17.13
N GLY A 25 5.28 6.21 18.30
CA GLY A 25 5.71 7.50 18.81
C GLY A 25 5.35 8.64 17.86
N THR A 26 6.35 9.40 17.43
CA THR A 26 6.17 10.52 16.48
C THR A 26 6.14 10.10 15.01
N TRP A 27 6.44 8.83 14.70
CA TRP A 27 6.57 8.34 13.33
C TRP A 27 5.34 7.57 12.87
N SER A 28 4.92 7.84 11.64
CA SER A 28 3.88 7.08 10.95
C SER A 28 4.52 6.20 9.89
N TYR A 29 4.36 4.89 10.05
CA TYR A 29 4.79 3.86 9.11
C TYR A 29 3.60 3.47 8.25
N TYR A 30 3.85 3.27 6.97
CA TYR A 30 2.84 2.85 6.01
C TYR A 30 3.31 1.56 5.35
N ASP A 31 2.41 0.58 5.23
CA ASP A 31 2.66 -0.67 4.53
C ASP A 31 1.50 -0.94 3.56
N LEU A 32 1.72 -1.81 2.57
CA LEU A 32 0.66 -2.21 1.64
C LEU A 32 -0.36 -3.09 2.36
N ASN A 33 -1.64 -2.92 2.02
CA ASN A 33 -2.66 -3.88 2.36
C ASN A 33 -2.67 -4.97 1.28
N ASP A 34 -1.78 -5.96 1.43
CA ASP A 34 -1.60 -7.02 0.43
C ASP A 34 -2.93 -7.68 0.05
N ALA A 35 -3.85 -7.92 0.99
CA ALA A 35 -5.12 -8.57 0.69
C ALA A 35 -5.97 -7.78 -0.34
N GLU A 36 -6.15 -6.47 -0.13
CA GLU A 36 -6.94 -5.63 -1.02
C GLU A 36 -6.23 -5.36 -2.35
N VAL A 37 -4.93 -5.09 -2.30
CA VAL A 37 -4.11 -4.89 -3.49
C VAL A 37 -4.12 -6.14 -4.38
N ASN A 38 -4.12 -7.32 -3.76
CA ASN A 38 -4.13 -8.60 -4.46
C ASN A 38 -5.45 -8.89 -5.17
N ASN A 39 -6.57 -8.40 -4.64
CA ASN A 39 -7.88 -8.56 -5.26
C ASN A 39 -8.09 -7.60 -6.44
N LEU A 40 -7.41 -6.45 -6.45
CA LEU A 40 -7.62 -5.39 -7.43
C LEU A 40 -6.68 -5.47 -8.63
N LEU A 41 -5.45 -5.97 -8.41
CA LEU A 41 -4.44 -6.07 -9.46
C LEU A 41 -4.64 -7.32 -10.31
N SER A 42 -4.52 -7.14 -11.63
CA SER A 42 -4.41 -8.26 -12.55
C SER A 42 -3.14 -9.07 -12.26
N GLU A 43 -3.13 -10.33 -12.71
CA GLU A 43 -1.98 -11.22 -12.63
C GLU A 43 -0.68 -10.59 -13.19
N GLU A 44 -0.78 -9.70 -14.18
CA GLU A 44 0.40 -9.02 -14.75
C GLU A 44 1.03 -7.97 -13.82
N LEU A 45 0.25 -7.36 -12.93
CA LEU A 45 0.71 -6.33 -11.98
C LEU A 45 1.04 -6.91 -10.60
N CYS A 46 0.61 -8.14 -10.34
CA CYS A 46 0.89 -8.95 -9.16
C CYS A 46 2.39 -8.94 -8.78
N CYS A 47 3.30 -9.13 -9.75
CA CYS A 47 4.72 -9.29 -9.48
C CYS A 47 5.46 -8.00 -9.09
N ILE A 48 4.85 -6.83 -9.30
CA ILE A 48 5.47 -5.53 -9.00
C ILE A 48 5.19 -5.12 -7.55
N PHE A 49 3.97 -5.38 -7.08
CA PHE A 49 3.49 -4.89 -5.80
C PHE A 49 3.46 -5.94 -4.68
N ARG A 50 3.43 -7.24 -5.01
CA ARG A 50 3.47 -8.30 -3.99
C ARG A 50 4.90 -8.56 -3.52
N LYS A 51 5.11 -8.62 -2.20
CA LYS A 51 6.35 -9.16 -1.61
C LYS A 51 6.54 -10.59 -2.16
N THR A 52 7.72 -10.88 -2.70
CA THR A 52 8.15 -12.20 -3.19
C THR A 52 8.28 -13.20 -2.04
N GLY A 53 7.15 -13.58 -1.44
CA GLY A 53 7.05 -14.51 -0.33
C GLY A 53 6.30 -15.76 -0.75
N LYS A 54 7.06 -16.83 -1.02
CA LYS A 54 6.61 -18.21 -1.28
C LYS A 54 5.77 -18.42 -2.55
N GLY A 55 6.47 -18.73 -3.64
CA GLY A 55 6.03 -19.69 -4.65
C GLY A 55 4.89 -19.24 -5.56
N SER A 56 5.26 -18.92 -6.79
CA SER A 56 4.41 -18.51 -7.90
C SER A 56 3.99 -17.05 -7.86
N CYS A 57 4.59 -16.25 -8.74
CA CYS A 57 3.84 -15.11 -9.23
C CYS A 57 2.76 -15.71 -10.14
N CYS A 58 1.50 -15.53 -9.72
CA CYS A 58 0.27 -16.19 -10.19
C CYS A 58 0.01 -17.55 -9.54
#